data_AF-A0A7V1GUS4-F1
#
_entry.id   AF-A0A7V1GUS4-F1
#
_cell.length_a   1.000
_cell.length_b   1.000
_cell.length_c   1.000
_cell.angle_alpha   90.00
_cell.angle_beta   90.00
_cell.angle_gamma   90.00
#
_symmetry.space_group_name_H-M   'P 1'
#
loop_
_entity.id
_entity.type
_entity.pdbx_description
1 polymer ?
#
loop_
_entity_poly.entity_id
_entity_poly.type
_entity_poly.pdbx_seq_one_letter_code
_entity_poly.pdbx_strand_id
1 'polypeptide(L)' 'MKIVKINQANLEEQVQETSQLIKKGGAVIYPTDTVYGLGVDALNKKAIERLIKIKGRSDGKPIPIIIRDIEMASQVA' A
#
# COMPACT_ATOMS: atom_id res chain seq x y z
N MET A 1 11.25 -9.90 -5.07
CA MET A 1 10.28 -8.96 -5.67
C MET A 1 9.50 -9.73 -6.72
N LYS A 2 8.17 -9.81 -6.62
CA LYS A 2 7.30 -10.45 -7.63
C LYS A 2 6.72 -9.34 -8.51
N ILE A 3 6.89 -9.43 -9.83
CA ILE A 3 6.27 -8.52 -10.80
C ILE A 3 5.10 -9.25 -11.43
N VAL A 4 3.92 -8.62 -11.44
CA VAL A 4 2.71 -9.19 -12.02
C VAL A 4 2.13 -8.21 -13.03
N LYS A 5 1.81 -8.71 -14.23
CA LYS A 5 1.06 -7.95 -15.23
C LYS A 5 -0.43 -8.17 -14.98
N ILE A 6 -1.15 -7.09 -14.69
CA ILE A 6 -2.59 -7.12 -14.43
C ILE A 6 -3.38 -7.00 -15.73
N ASN A 7 -4.45 -7.78 -15.84
CA ASN A 7 -5.48 -7.70 -16.87
C ASN A 7 -6.85 -8.06 -16.26
N GLN A 8 -7.93 -8.01 -17.03
CA GLN A 8 -9.28 -8.30 -16.53
C GLN A 8 -9.43 -9.74 -15.99
N ALA A 9 -8.71 -10.71 -16.55
CA ALA A 9 -8.85 -12.12 -16.17
C ALA A 9 -8.19 -12.45 -14.83
N ASN A 10 -7.17 -11.67 -14.40
CA ASN A 10 -6.43 -11.94 -13.16
C ASN A 10 -6.59 -10.85 -12.08
N LEU A 11 -7.33 -9.78 -12.34
CA LEU A 11 -7.43 -8.65 -11.43
C LEU A 11 -7.89 -9.07 -10.02
N GLU A 12 -8.97 -9.84 -9.93
CA GLU A 12 -9.56 -10.22 -8.65
C GLU A 12 -8.64 -11.12 -7.83
N GLU A 13 -8.06 -12.16 -8.45
CA GLU A 13 -7.08 -13.03 -7.81
C GLU A 13 -5.88 -12.24 -7.29
N GLN A 14 -5.35 -11.33 -8.10
CA GLN A 14 -4.17 -10.54 -7.73
C GLN A 14 -4.49 -9.51 -6.65
N VAL A 15 -5.68 -8.92 -6.64
CA VAL A 15 -6.14 -8.07 -5.54
C VAL A 15 -6.24 -8.87 -4.23
N GLN A 16 -6.78 -10.09 -4.26
CA GLN A 16 -6.86 -10.95 -3.08
C GLN A 16 -5.48 -11.34 -2.56
N GLU A 17 -4.59 -11.82 -3.43
CA GLU A 17 -3.21 -12.19 -3.07
C GLU A 17 -2.46 -10.99 -2.46
N THR A 18 -2.59 -9.83 -3.09
CA THR A 18 -1.94 -8.58 -2.67
C THR A 18 -2.51 -8.07 -1.35
N SER A 19 -3.83 -8.16 -1.13
CA SER A 19 -4.47 -7.80 0.14
C SER A 19 -3.92 -8.64 1.30
N GLN A 20 -3.77 -9.95 1.10
CA GLN A 20 -3.19 -10.83 2.11
C GLN A 20 -1.72 -10.53 2.38
N LEU A 21 -0.95 -10.18 1.34
CA LEU A 21 0.44 -9.76 1.47
C LEU A 21 0.57 -8.48 2.30
N ILE A 22 -0.28 -7.47 2.04
CA ILE A 22 -0.30 -6.21 2.79
C ILE A 22 -0.63 -6.46 4.27
N LYS A 23 -1.68 -7.25 4.56
CA LYS A 23 -2.08 -7.62 5.94
C LYS A 23 -0.97 -8.34 6.72
N LYS A 24 -0.07 -9.05 6.02
CA LYS A 24 1.10 -9.71 6.62
C LYS A 24 2.31 -8.78 6.77
N GLY A 25 2.16 -7.47 6.54
CA GLY A 25 3.24 -6.47 6.62
C GLY A 25 4.12 -6.38 5.37
N GLY A 26 3.65 -6.93 4.24
CA GLY A 26 4.30 -6.77 2.95
C GLY A 26 4.09 -5.38 2.33
N ALA A 27 4.92 -5.07 1.33
CA ALA A 27 4.87 -3.81 0.60
C ALA A 27 4.53 -4.06 -0.87
N VAL A 28 3.76 -3.14 -1.47
CA VAL A 28 3.21 -3.28 -2.82
C VAL A 28 3.46 -2.02 -3.60
N ILE A 29 3.92 -2.18 -4.85
CA ILE A 29 3.97 -1.10 -5.84
C ILE A 29 2.78 -1.27 -6.77
N TYR A 30 1.97 -0.22 -6.92
CA TYR A 30 0.74 -0.26 -7.72
C TYR A 30 0.55 1.03 -8.53
N PRO A 31 -0.10 0.96 -9.71
CA PRO A 31 -0.37 2.14 -10.51
C PRO A 31 -1.45 3.01 -9.86
N THR A 32 -1.36 4.32 -10.04
CA THR A 32 -2.46 5.27 -9.81
C THR A 32 -2.67 6.11 -11.06
N ASP A 33 -3.63 7.01 -11.03
CA ASP A 33 -3.88 8.01 -12.08
C ASP A 33 -2.72 9.01 -12.26
N THR A 34 -1.91 9.22 -11.23
CA THR A 34 -0.80 10.19 -11.24
C THR A 34 0.57 9.52 -11.35
N VAL A 35 0.98 8.80 -10.30
CA VAL A 35 2.28 8.12 -10.21
C VAL A 35 2.15 6.76 -9.54
N TYR A 36 3.16 5.92 -9.65
CA TYR A 36 3.16 4.66 -8.91
C TYR A 36 3.20 4.88 -7.40
N GLY A 37 2.29 4.24 -6.69
CA GLY A 37 2.28 4.16 -5.25
C GLY A 37 3.20 3.04 -4.77
N LEU A 38 3.92 3.27 -3.67
CA LEU A 38 4.49 2.22 -2.85
C LEU A 38 3.77 2.27 -1.50
N GLY A 39 2.96 1.24 -1.23
CA GLY A 39 2.08 1.15 -0.08
C GLY A 39 2.37 -0.06 0.81
N VAL A 40 1.99 0.09 2.08
CA VAL A 40 2.00 -0.93 3.13
C VAL A 40 0.73 -0.79 3.95
N ASP A 41 0.47 -1.70 4.88
CA ASP A 41 -0.60 -1.53 5.86
C ASP A 41 -0.33 -0.31 6.76
N ALA A 42 -1.25 0.67 6.72
CA ALA A 42 -1.16 1.94 7.43
C ALA A 42 -1.34 1.79 8.95
N LEU A 43 -1.79 0.65 9.44
CA LEU A 43 -1.91 0.35 10.87
C LEU A 43 -0.74 -0.51 11.39
N ASN A 44 0.15 -0.96 10.51
CA ASN A 44 1.28 -1.81 10.86
C ASN A 44 2.58 -0.99 10.99
N LYS A 45 2.94 -0.64 12.22
CA LYS A 45 4.15 0.16 12.54
C LYS A 45 5.43 -0.39 11.89
N LYS A 46 5.67 -1.69 11.93
CA LYS A 46 6.87 -2.32 11.34
C LYS A 46 6.89 -2.17 9.82
N ALA A 47 5.73 -2.27 9.17
CA ALA A 47 5.63 -2.09 7.73
C ALA A 47 5.87 -0.62 7.33
N ILE A 48 5.39 0.34 8.13
CA ILE A 48 5.62 1.77 7.94
C ILE A 48 7.11 2.12 8.08
N GLU A 49 7.79 1.62 9.11
CA GLU A 49 9.24 1.80 9.29
C GLU A 49 10.02 1.28 8.07
N ARG A 50 9.63 0.10 7.56
CA ARG A 50 10.20 -0.46 6.34
C ARG A 50 9.93 0.43 5.12
N LEU A 51 8.72 0.98 4.98
CA LEU A 51 8.35 1.90 3.90
C LEU A 51 9.22 3.17 3.92
N ILE A 52 9.41 3.78 5.09
CA ILE A 52 10.24 4.97 5.28
C ILE A 52 11.68 4.68 4.86
N LYS A 53 12.23 3.55 5.33
CA LYS A 53 13.57 3.10 4.97
C LYS A 53 13.74 2.87 3.46
N ILE A 54 12.76 2.22 2.81
CA ILE A 54 12.80 1.98 1.35
C ILE A 54 12.75 3.30 0.58
N LYS A 55 11.91 4.25 1.00
CA LYS A 55 11.79 5.56 0.32
C LYS A 55 12.93 6.53 0.65
N GLY A 56 13.79 6.22 1.62
CA GLY A 56 14.83 7.13 2.10
C GLY A 56 14.26 8.48 2.58
N ARG A 57 13.04 8.49 3.14
CA ARG A 57 12.40 9.72 3.61
C ARG A 57 13.06 10.17 4.91
N SER A 58 13.34 11.47 5.02
CA SER A 58 13.72 12.12 6.27
C SER A 58 12.61 11.95 7.31
N ASP A 59 13.00 11.77 8.56
CA ASP A 59 12.08 11.69 9.69
C ASP A 59 11.15 12.92 9.75
N GLY A 60 9.90 12.70 10.16
CA GLY A 60 8.90 13.76 10.34
C GLY A 60 8.09 14.15 9.09
N LYS A 61 8.41 13.67 7.89
CA LYS A 61 7.55 13.91 6.71
C LYS A 61 6.31 13.02 6.73
N PRO A 62 5.08 13.59 6.72
CA PRO A 62 3.85 12.79 6.74
C PRO A 62 3.75 11.88 5.51
N ILE A 63 3.07 10.75 5.66
CA ILE A 63 2.81 9.77 4.60
C ILE A 63 1.31 9.79 4.33
N PRO A 64 0.87 9.92 3.06
CA PRO A 64 -0.55 9.86 2.73
C PRO A 64 -1.10 8.45 3.02
N ILE A 65 -2.30 8.40 3.59
CA ILE A 65 -3.08 7.15 3.75
C ILE A 65 -4.08 7.08 2.59
N ILE A 66 -4.12 5.94 1.91
CA ILE A 66 -5.09 5.67 0.86
C ILE A 66 -6.28 4.97 1.48
N ILE A 67 -7.46 5.56 1.32
CA ILE A 67 -8.73 5.09 1.85
C ILE A 67 -9.74 4.96 0.70
N ARG A 68 -10.74 4.09 0.89
CA ARG A 68 -11.78 3.85 -0.12
C ARG A 68 -12.81 4.98 -0.17
N ASP A 69 -13.22 5.47 1.00
CA ASP A 69 -14.34 6.39 1.18
C ASP A 69 -14.21 7.18 2.49
N ILE A 70 -15.11 8.15 2.69
CA ILE A 70 -15.14 9.03 3.87
C ILE A 70 -15.42 8.24 5.15
N GLU A 71 -16.23 7.18 5.08
CA GLU A 71 -16.55 6.34 6.24
C GLU A 71 -15.28 5.67 6.79
N MET A 72 -14.41 5.17 5.90
CA MET A 72 -13.10 4.65 6.28
C MET A 72 -12.18 5.75 6.82
N ALA A 73 -12.25 6.97 6.28
CA ALA A 73 -11.46 8.10 6.78
C ALA A 73 -11.70 8.34 8.27
N SER A 74 -12.96 8.29 8.70
CA SER A 74 -13.36 8.50 10.10
C SER A 74 -12.83 7.45 11.08
N GLN A 75 -12.28 6.33 10.60
CA GLN A 75 -11.68 5.29 11.44
C GLN A 75 -10.19 5.50 11.68
N VAL A 76 -9.54 6.36 10.90
CA VAL A 76 -8.08 6.59 10.90
C VAL A 76 -7.69 8.04 11.14
N ALA A 77 -8.65 8.96 11.26
CA ALA A 77 -8.48 10.40 11.46
C ALA A 77 -9.07 10.86 12.81
#